data_AF-A0A380GJZ8-F1
#
_entry.id   AF-A0A380GJZ8-F1
#
_cell.length_a   1.000
_cell.length_b   1.000
_cell.length_c   1.000
_cell.angle_alpha   90.00
_cell.angle_beta   90.00
_cell.angle_gamma   90.00
#
_symmetry.space_group_name_H-M   'P 1'
#
loop_
_entity.id
_entity.type
_entity.pdbx_description
1 polymer ?
#
loop_
_entity_poly.entity_id
_entity_poly.type
_entity_poly.pdbx_seq_one_letter_code
_entity_poly.pdbx_strand_id
1 'polypeptide(L)' 'MDMSADKLALQSTETIDVINLKVRKELIGPLRKKEGIYPAYHMDKSNWITINLKETNTMNQIKDLIAVSYELTT' A
#
# COMPACT_ATOMS: atom_id res chain seq x y z
N MET A 1 0.54 8.88 -5.33
CA MET A 1 1.35 9.95 -4.73
C MET A 1 2.79 9.63 -5.02
N ASP A 2 3.58 10.63 -5.40
CA ASP A 2 4.97 10.42 -5.75
C ASP A 2 5.88 10.53 -4.52
N MET A 3 6.78 9.56 -4.35
CA MET A 3 7.77 9.56 -3.28
C MET A 3 9.03 8.83 -3.68
N SER A 4 10.14 9.13 -3.01
CA SER A 4 11.39 8.38 -3.19
C SER A 4 11.30 6.99 -2.54
N ALA A 5 11.79 5.95 -3.22
CA ALA A 5 11.63 4.56 -2.82
C ALA A 5 12.28 4.21 -1.47
N ASP A 6 13.37 4.89 -1.07
CA ASP A 6 14.05 4.73 0.22
C ASP A 6 13.13 5.00 1.43
N LYS A 7 12.08 5.80 1.24
CA LYS A 7 11.05 6.03 2.27
C LYS A 7 10.21 4.78 2.59
N LEU A 8 10.22 3.78 1.71
CA LEU A 8 9.67 2.43 1.96
C LEU A 8 10.73 1.42 2.38
N ALA A 9 11.94 1.89 2.74
CA ALA A 9 13.12 1.08 3.03
C ALA A 9 13.68 0.27 1.84
N LEU A 10 13.38 0.71 0.61
CA LEU A 10 13.96 0.14 -0.60
C LEU A 10 15.35 0.74 -0.85
N GLN A 11 16.27 -0.04 -1.43
CA GLN A 11 17.62 0.41 -1.78
C GLN A 11 17.63 1.17 -3.12
N SER A 12 16.81 2.20 -3.23
CA SER A 12 16.66 3.04 -4.43
C SER A 12 16.21 4.45 -4.04
N THR A 13 16.69 5.45 -4.79
CA THR A 13 16.24 6.85 -4.69
C THR A 13 15.31 7.25 -5.84
N GLU A 14 14.86 6.26 -6.62
CA GLU A 14 13.92 6.49 -7.70
C GLU A 14 12.59 7.01 -7.15
N THR A 15 11.98 7.94 -7.89
CA THR A 15 10.59 8.35 -7.62
C THR A 15 9.62 7.25 -8.06
N ILE A 16 8.78 6.81 -7.13
CA ILE A 16 7.75 5.79 -7.33
C ILE A 16 6.38 6.38 -7.04
N ASP A 17 5.37 5.89 -7.77
CA ASP A 17 3.97 6.22 -7.49
C ASP A 17 3.38 5.16 -6.57
N VAL A 18 2.79 5.63 -5.48
CA VAL A 18 2.21 4.77 -4.45
C VAL A 18 0.79 5.20 -4.09
N ILE A 19 0.03 4.28 -3.52
CA ILE A 19 -1.29 4.56 -2.95
C ILE A 19 -1.39 4.06 -1.52
N ASN A 20 -1.95 4.90 -0.64
CA ASN A 20 -2.30 4.49 0.72
C ASN A 20 -3.75 4.01 0.74
N LEU A 21 -3.99 2.81 1.24
CA LEU A 21 -5.33 2.23 1.36
C LEU A 21 -5.60 1.77 2.79
N LYS A 22 -6.80 2.07 3.27
CA LYS A 22 -7.31 1.57 4.54
C LYS A 22 -7.75 0.12 4.36
N VAL A 23 -7.40 -0.74 5.29
CA VAL A 23 -7.75 -2.15 5.30
C VAL A 23 -8.18 -2.58 6.70
N ARG A 24 -8.87 -3.71 6.79
CA ARG A 24 -9.20 -4.31 8.09
C ARG A 24 -7.90 -4.76 8.79
N LYS A 25 -7.84 -4.61 10.12
CA LYS A 25 -6.60 -4.85 10.90
C LYS A 25 -6.07 -6.27 10.70
N GLU A 26 -6.97 -7.25 10.60
CA GLU A 26 -6.70 -8.65 10.36
C GLU A 26 -6.02 -8.93 9.00
N LEU A 27 -6.17 -8.02 8.02
CA LEU A 27 -5.58 -8.15 6.69
C LEU A 27 -4.17 -7.55 6.58
N ILE A 28 -3.74 -6.73 7.56
CA ILE A 28 -2.43 -6.05 7.51
C ILE A 28 -1.28 -7.04 7.35
N GLY A 29 -1.25 -8.09 8.20
CA GLY A 29 -0.19 -9.09 8.18
C GLY A 29 -0.12 -9.86 6.85
N PRO A 30 -1.22 -10.49 6.41
CA PRO A 30 -1.27 -11.19 5.13
C PRO A 30 -0.94 -10.31 3.92
N LEU A 31 -1.43 -9.06 3.88
CA LEU A 31 -1.19 -8.16 2.75
C LEU A 31 0.27 -7.74 2.64
N ARG A 32 0.95 -7.46 3.76
CA ARG A 32 2.39 -7.11 3.77
C ARG A 32 3.34 -8.25 3.39
N LYS A 33 2.83 -9.48 3.23
CA LYS A 33 3.61 -10.59 2.66
C LYS A 33 3.61 -10.60 1.14
N LYS A 34 2.75 -9.79 0.52
CA LYS A 34 2.68 -9.68 -0.94
C LYS A 34 3.69 -8.65 -1.42
N GLU A 35 4.32 -8.96 -2.55
CA GLU A 35 5.17 -8.02 -3.28
C GLU A 35 4.42 -6.72 -3.59
N GLY A 36 5.11 -5.59 -3.51
CA GLY A 36 4.53 -4.27 -3.74
C GLY A 36 3.70 -3.70 -2.59
N ILE A 37 3.53 -4.41 -1.47
CA ILE A 37 2.74 -3.93 -0.31
C ILE A 37 3.63 -3.71 0.91
N TYR A 38 3.62 -2.48 1.42
CA TYR A 38 4.50 -1.99 2.46
C TYR A 38 3.74 -1.51 3.70
N PRO A 39 4.44 -1.31 4.84
CA PRO A 39 3.89 -0.54 5.94
C PRO A 39 3.37 0.83 5.49
N ALA A 40 2.33 1.32 6.17
CA ALA A 40 1.74 2.61 5.85
C ALA A 40 2.77 3.75 5.93
N TYR A 41 2.81 4.57 4.90
CA TYR A 41 3.59 5.80 4.84
C TYR A 41 2.69 6.99 5.22
N HIS A 42 3.10 7.75 6.23
CA HIS A 42 2.33 8.84 6.88
C HIS A 42 0.97 8.49 7.51
N MET A 43 0.43 7.29 7.28
CA MET A 43 -0.85 6.84 7.87
C MET A 43 -0.64 5.87 9.04
N ASP A 44 -1.72 5.59 9.79
CA ASP A 44 -1.69 4.62 10.89
C ASP A 44 -1.35 3.21 10.38
N LYS A 45 -0.23 2.65 10.86
CA LYS A 45 0.26 1.32 10.46
C LYS A 45 -0.62 0.17 10.96
N SER A 46 -1.62 0.44 11.82
CA SER A 46 -2.55 -0.56 12.36
C SER A 46 -3.66 -0.94 11.39
N ASN A 47 -4.03 -0.06 10.46
CA ASN A 47 -5.15 -0.23 9.53
C ASN A 47 -4.92 0.38 8.15
N TRP A 48 -3.72 0.86 7.84
CA TRP A 48 -3.34 1.30 6.50
C TRP A 48 -2.17 0.49 5.95
N ILE A 49 -2.09 0.44 4.63
CA ILE A 49 -0.98 -0.08 3.85
C ILE A 49 -0.57 0.93 2.77
N THR A 50 0.68 0.86 2.34
CA THR A 50 1.18 1.58 1.15
C THR A 50 1.41 0.57 0.05
N ILE A 51 0.90 0.82 -1.16
CA ILE A 51 1.13 -0.04 -2.31
C ILE A 51 2.01 0.69 -3.31
N ASN A 52 3.15 0.10 -3.68
CA ASN A 52 3.98 0.55 -4.79
C ASN A 52 3.35 0.06 -6.10
N LEU A 53 2.90 0.99 -6.95
CA LEU A 53 2.20 0.66 -8.18
C LEU A 53 3.13 0.07 -9.26
N LYS A 54 4.45 0.28 -9.15
CA LYS A 54 5.44 -0.32 -10.07
C LYS A 54 5.67 -1.81 -9.84
N GLU A 55 5.48 -2.29 -8.60
CA GLU A 55 5.75 -3.67 -8.19
C GLU A 55 4.50 -4.53 -8.13
N THR A 56 3.31 -3.93 -8.23
CA THR A 56 2.06 -4.70 -8.20
C THR A 56 1.76 -5.29 -9.58
N ASN A 57 1.62 -6.61 -9.60
CA ASN A 57 1.36 -7.37 -10.83
C ASN A 57 -0.14 -7.47 -11.20
N THR A 58 -1.08 -7.12 -10.31
CA THR A 58 -2.51 -7.37 -10.52
C THR A 58 -3.37 -6.13 -10.27
N MET A 59 -3.81 -5.48 -11.35
CA MET A 59 -4.72 -4.33 -11.29
C MET A 59 -6.06 -4.63 -10.61
N ASN A 60 -6.59 -5.85 -10.78
CA ASN A 60 -7.85 -6.25 -10.12
C ASN A 60 -7.71 -6.25 -8.59
N GLN A 61 -6.59 -6.72 -8.06
CA GLN A 61 -6.34 -6.70 -6.62
C GLN A 61 -6.30 -5.27 -6.08
N ILE A 62 -5.70 -4.33 -6.82
CA ILE A 62 -5.69 -2.92 -6.42
C ILE A 62 -7.12 -2.37 -6.37
N LYS A 63 -7.93 -2.65 -7.39
CA LYS A 63 -9.33 -2.20 -7.45
C LYS A 63 -10.15 -2.74 -6.28
N ASP A 64 -10.00 -4.01 -5.94
CA ASP A 64 -10.68 -4.63 -4.80
C ASP A 64 -10.26 -3.97 -3.48
N LEU A 65 -8.96 -3.70 -3.29
CA LEU A 65 -8.47 -2.99 -2.11
C LEU A 65 -8.95 -1.54 -2.04
N ILE A 66 -9.12 -0.87 -3.19
CA ILE A 66 -9.70 0.48 -3.25
C ILE A 66 -11.17 0.43 -2.79
N ALA A 67 -11.96 -0.53 -3.27
CA ALA A 67 -13.34 -0.70 -2.86
C ALA A 67 -13.46 -0.94 -1.35
N VAL A 68 -12.63 -1.84 -0.80
CA VAL A 68 -12.56 -2.07 0.66
C VAL A 68 -12.15 -0.80 1.42
N SER A 69 -11.15 -0.07 0.93
CA SER A 69 -10.72 1.17 1.57
C SER A 69 -11.82 2.20 1.60
N TYR A 70 -12.57 2.35 0.51
CA TYR A 70 -13.70 3.26 0.41
C TYR A 70 -14.77 2.94 1.46
N GLU A 71 -15.18 1.67 1.57
CA GLU A 71 -16.14 1.20 2.57
C GLU A 71 -15.69 1.45 4.03
N LEU A 72 -14.37 1.45 4.29
CA LEU A 72 -13.83 1.70 5.63
C LEU A 72 -13.64 3.18 5.97
N THR A 73 -13.91 4.09 5.02
CA THR A 73 -13.72 5.54 5.15
C THR A 73 -15.00 6.36 5.04
N THR A 74 -16.15 5.70 5.00
CA THR A 74 -17.48 6.33 5.09
C THR A 74 -17.77 6.89 6.46
#